data_AF-A0A8J3L239-F1
#
_entry.id   AF-A0A8J3L239-F1
#
_cell.length_a   1.000
_cell.length_b   1.000
_cell.length_c   1.000
_cell.angle_alpha   90.00
_cell.angle_beta   90.00
_cell.angle_gamma   90.00
#
_symmetry.space_group_name_H-M   'P 1'
#
loop_
_entity.id
_entity.type
_entity.pdbx_description
1 polymer ?
#
loop_
_entity_poly.entity_id
_entity_poly.type
_entity_poly.pdbx_seq_one_letter_code
_entity_poly.pdbx_strand_id
1 'polypeptide(L)'
;MLIRRGLLFAATTLTAAALAAAAGVPAQGAPAVTGVAVQAADQAANLANAKKLTTVRIDGRLAMLRASGLAIRNAARLTDAHQAALQKIIDADVAGLTELRAKVAAETTTEAVRADARSMVEDYRVYLLVRPQVHLTVAADVESAALTRLRTLHGKLAQAVATAKSAGKDVGDAEAKLAHLKAELDAMESALSGLADDLLAVRPGPDGAAIKAKTAAARADVRTARTHLRAAATDAKAIRDLLKP
;
A
#
# COMPACT_ATOMS: atom_id res chain seq x y z
N MET A 1 -21.03 -11.83 0.58
CA MET A 1 -21.70 -12.59 -0.49
C MET A 1 -21.69 -11.70 -1.74
N LEU A 2 -20.67 -11.80 -2.58
CA LEU A 2 -20.48 -10.91 -3.76
C LEU A 2 -20.07 -11.74 -4.99
N ILE A 3 -21.07 -11.98 -5.82
CA ILE A 3 -21.14 -11.97 -7.29
C ILE A 3 -19.80 -12.12 -8.03
N ARG A 4 -19.49 -13.37 -8.42
CA ARG A 4 -18.56 -13.71 -9.51
C ARG A 4 -19.17 -13.29 -10.84
N ARG A 5 -18.53 -12.37 -11.57
CA ARG A 5 -18.81 -12.09 -12.98
C ARG A 5 -17.85 -12.89 -13.85
N GLY A 6 -18.28 -14.08 -14.27
CA GLY A 6 -17.62 -14.85 -15.33
C GLY A 6 -18.04 -14.29 -16.69
N LEU A 7 -17.06 -13.88 -17.50
CA LEU A 7 -17.28 -13.46 -18.88
C LEU A 7 -17.30 -14.72 -19.77
N LEU A 8 -18.45 -14.98 -20.39
CA LEU A 8 -18.64 -15.91 -21.49
C LEU A 8 -18.00 -15.32 -22.76
N PHE A 9 -17.17 -16.08 -23.47
CA PHE A 9 -16.82 -15.80 -24.86
C PHE A 9 -17.45 -16.86 -25.77
N ALA A 10 -18.30 -16.37 -26.66
CA ALA A 10 -19.02 -17.12 -27.68
C ALA A 10 -18.10 -17.49 -28.85
N ALA A 11 -18.16 -18.75 -29.27
CA ALA A 11 -17.53 -19.24 -30.49
C ALA A 11 -18.45 -18.94 -31.69
N THR A 12 -18.00 -18.08 -32.60
CA THR A 12 -18.64 -17.84 -33.89
C THR A 12 -17.90 -18.60 -34.99
N THR A 13 -18.54 -19.67 -35.48
CA THR A 13 -18.15 -20.37 -36.71
C THR A 13 -18.68 -19.62 -37.91
N LEU A 14 -17.79 -19.19 -38.83
CA LEU A 14 -18.18 -18.71 -40.15
C LEU A 14 -17.67 -19.69 -41.21
N THR A 15 -18.60 -20.28 -41.95
CA THR A 15 -18.40 -21.12 -43.12
C THR A 15 -18.23 -20.28 -44.37
N ALA A 16 -17.30 -20.64 -45.26
CA ALA A 16 -17.38 -20.31 -46.68
C ALA A 16 -16.66 -21.39 -47.51
N ALA A 17 -17.41 -22.01 -48.42
CA ALA A 17 -16.91 -22.93 -49.43
C ALA A 17 -16.63 -22.15 -50.73
N ALA A 18 -15.55 -22.51 -51.44
CA ALA A 18 -15.45 -22.30 -52.88
C ALA A 18 -14.47 -23.30 -53.50
N LEU A 19 -14.99 -24.04 -54.48
CA LEU A 19 -14.33 -25.02 -55.34
C LEU A 19 -13.77 -24.28 -56.57
N ALA A 20 -12.50 -24.48 -56.92
CA ALA A 20 -11.98 -24.15 -58.24
C ALA A 20 -10.83 -25.10 -58.62
N ALA A 21 -11.05 -25.92 -59.64
CA ALA A 21 -10.04 -26.69 -60.34
C ALA A 21 -9.65 -25.95 -61.62
N ALA A 22 -8.35 -25.74 -61.88
CA ALA A 22 -7.79 -25.67 -63.23
C ALA A 22 -6.25 -25.57 -63.25
N ALA A 23 -5.66 -26.47 -64.05
CA ALA A 23 -4.46 -26.34 -64.88
C ALA A 23 -3.10 -26.03 -64.25
N GLY A 24 -2.16 -26.96 -64.50
CA GLY A 24 -0.77 -26.90 -64.08
C GLY A 24 0.04 -25.76 -64.71
N VAL A 25 0.92 -25.21 -63.88
CA VAL A 25 2.06 -24.36 -64.24
C VAL A 25 3.24 -24.87 -63.39
N PRO A 26 4.44 -25.10 -63.96
CA PRO A 26 5.57 -25.61 -63.20
C PRO A 26 6.00 -24.59 -62.14
N ALA A 27 6.22 -25.11 -60.93
CA ALA A 27 6.70 -24.39 -59.77
C ALA A 27 8.04 -23.69 -60.06
N GLN A 28 8.01 -22.36 -60.14
CA GLN A 28 9.19 -21.55 -59.84
C GLN A 28 9.14 -21.23 -58.34
N GLY A 29 10.03 -21.89 -57.58
CA GLY A 29 10.15 -21.72 -56.14
C GLY A 29 10.58 -20.31 -55.77
N ALA A 30 9.60 -19.48 -55.39
CA ALA A 30 9.86 -18.24 -54.68
C ALA A 30 10.23 -18.57 -53.21
N PRO A 31 11.31 -17.99 -52.64
CA PRO A 31 11.71 -18.24 -51.26
C PRO A 31 10.80 -17.44 -50.30
N ALA A 32 9.55 -17.87 -50.15
CA ALA A 32 8.62 -17.28 -49.17
C ALA A 32 8.76 -17.90 -47.76
N VAL A 33 9.56 -18.95 -47.62
CA VAL A 33 9.62 -19.78 -46.40
C VAL A 33 10.51 -19.15 -45.31
N THR A 34 11.53 -18.38 -45.70
CA THR A 34 12.48 -17.74 -44.77
C THR A 34 11.88 -16.54 -44.03
N GLY A 35 11.07 -15.71 -44.69
CA GLY A 35 10.46 -14.53 -44.05
C GLY A 35 9.41 -14.87 -42.98
N VAL A 36 8.58 -15.88 -43.23
CA VAL A 36 7.55 -16.33 -42.29
C VAL A 36 8.16 -17.03 -41.07
N ALA A 37 9.23 -17.81 -41.27
CA ALA A 37 9.94 -18.49 -40.19
C ALA A 37 10.65 -17.50 -39.24
N VAL A 38 11.29 -16.45 -39.79
CA VAL A 38 11.91 -15.38 -38.99
C VAL A 38 10.84 -14.62 -38.18
N GLN A 39 9.72 -14.26 -38.81
CA GLN A 39 8.64 -13.55 -38.13
C GLN A 39 7.96 -14.39 -37.03
N ALA A 40 7.88 -15.71 -37.19
CA ALA A 40 7.38 -16.62 -36.16
C ALA A 40 8.36 -16.77 -34.99
N ALA A 41 9.67 -16.87 -35.27
CA ALA A 41 10.71 -16.93 -34.26
C ALA A 41 10.76 -15.64 -33.41
N ASP A 42 10.64 -14.47 -34.05
CA ASP A 42 10.60 -13.18 -33.37
C ASP A 42 9.38 -13.05 -32.46
N GLN A 43 8.20 -13.51 -32.91
CA GLN A 43 6.99 -13.52 -32.09
C GLN A 43 7.13 -14.43 -30.86
N ALA A 44 7.70 -15.62 -31.03
CA ALA A 44 7.94 -16.55 -29.92
C ALA A 44 8.94 -15.97 -28.91
N ALA A 45 10.02 -15.34 -29.37
CA ALA A 45 11.00 -14.67 -28.53
C ALA A 45 10.37 -13.48 -27.76
N ASN A 46 9.55 -12.68 -28.43
CA ASN A 46 8.85 -11.56 -27.82
C ASN A 46 7.89 -12.01 -26.72
N LEU A 47 7.11 -13.07 -26.96
CA LEU A 47 6.24 -13.66 -25.94
C LEU A 47 7.04 -14.16 -24.74
N ALA A 48 8.11 -14.91 -24.97
CA ALA A 48 8.97 -15.43 -23.90
C ALA A 48 9.57 -14.31 -23.04
N ASN A 49 10.04 -13.23 -23.68
CA ASN A 49 10.59 -12.06 -23.00
C ASN A 49 9.51 -11.32 -22.20
N ALA A 50 8.31 -11.14 -22.76
CA ALA A 50 7.20 -10.50 -22.07
C ALA A 50 6.79 -11.29 -20.82
N LYS A 51 6.68 -12.62 -20.92
CA LYS A 51 6.41 -13.50 -19.78
C LYS A 51 7.46 -13.35 -18.70
N LYS A 52 8.75 -13.48 -19.06
CA LYS A 52 9.88 -13.37 -18.13
C LYS A 52 9.86 -12.03 -17.38
N LEU A 53 9.67 -10.92 -18.09
CA LEU A 53 9.62 -9.60 -17.49
C LEU A 53 8.45 -9.45 -16.51
N THR A 54 7.26 -9.92 -16.90
CA THR A 54 6.06 -9.85 -16.05
C THR A 54 6.23 -10.74 -14.81
N THR A 55 6.75 -11.96 -14.96
CA THR A 55 7.05 -12.85 -13.82
C THR A 55 8.01 -12.21 -12.83
N VAL A 56 9.13 -11.61 -13.28
CA VAL A 56 10.08 -10.91 -12.40
C VAL A 56 9.41 -9.77 -11.62
N ARG A 57 8.50 -9.03 -12.28
CA ARG A 57 7.76 -7.93 -11.64
C ARG A 57 6.74 -8.43 -10.61
N ILE A 58 6.14 -9.59 -10.84
CA ILE A 58 5.27 -10.25 -9.85
C ILE A 58 6.12 -10.74 -8.67
N ASP A 59 7.25 -11.39 -8.92
CA ASP A 59 8.14 -11.92 -7.88
C ASP A 59 8.67 -10.80 -6.96
N GLY A 60 9.02 -9.64 -7.54
CA GLY A 60 9.40 -8.46 -6.74
C GLY A 60 8.29 -7.95 -5.82
N ARG A 61 7.03 -7.97 -6.29
CA ARG A 61 5.87 -7.60 -5.45
C ARG A 61 5.63 -8.61 -4.33
N LEU A 62 5.69 -9.91 -4.64
CA LEU A 62 5.58 -10.97 -3.64
C LEU A 62 6.67 -10.86 -2.58
N ALA A 63 7.91 -10.56 -2.97
CA ALA A 63 9.00 -10.32 -2.03
C ALA A 63 8.72 -9.11 -1.11
N MET A 64 8.19 -8.02 -1.68
CA MET A 64 7.78 -6.86 -0.89
C MET A 64 6.68 -7.23 0.11
N LEU A 65 5.61 -7.90 -0.33
CA LEU A 65 4.49 -8.30 0.54
C LEU A 65 4.97 -9.15 1.72
N ARG A 66 5.91 -10.08 1.51
CA ARG A 66 6.54 -10.85 2.60
C ARG A 66 7.31 -9.96 3.57
N ALA A 67 8.06 -8.98 3.07
CA ALA A 67 8.75 -8.00 3.92
C ALA A 67 7.76 -7.15 4.74
N SER A 68 6.63 -6.75 4.15
CA SER A 68 5.54 -6.09 4.89
C SER A 68 4.92 -6.97 5.96
N GLY A 69 4.71 -8.27 5.69
CA GLY A 69 4.25 -9.22 6.69
C GLY A 69 5.22 -9.37 7.88
N LEU A 70 6.52 -9.30 7.63
CA LEU A 70 7.53 -9.23 8.70
C LEU A 70 7.43 -7.92 9.49
N ALA A 71 7.27 -6.78 8.81
CA ALA A 71 7.12 -5.48 9.47
C ALA A 71 5.91 -5.43 10.40
N ILE A 72 4.76 -6.00 9.97
CA ILE A 72 3.55 -6.11 10.79
C ILE A 72 3.80 -6.93 12.05
N ARG A 73 4.38 -8.13 11.92
CA ARG A 73 4.65 -9.02 13.08
C ARG A 73 5.62 -8.40 14.09
N ASN A 74 6.52 -7.55 13.63
CA ASN A 74 7.50 -6.87 14.49
C ASN A 74 6.98 -5.55 15.08
N ALA A 75 5.79 -5.09 14.70
CA ALA A 75 5.24 -3.80 15.12
C ALA A 75 4.59 -3.90 16.51
N ALA A 76 5.39 -3.74 17.57
CA ALA A 76 4.97 -3.91 18.97
C ALA A 76 3.86 -2.95 19.47
N ARG A 77 3.45 -1.96 18.67
CA ARG A 77 2.39 -1.00 19.02
C ARG A 77 1.20 -1.05 18.08
N LEU A 78 1.27 -1.89 17.04
CA LEU A 78 0.15 -2.12 16.16
C LEU A 78 -0.99 -2.77 16.95
N THR A 79 -2.22 -2.30 16.77
CA THR A 79 -3.38 -2.93 17.40
C THR A 79 -3.68 -4.28 16.77
N ASP A 80 -4.28 -5.20 17.53
CA ASP A 80 -4.67 -6.52 17.02
C ASP A 80 -5.62 -6.42 15.82
N ALA A 81 -6.53 -5.44 15.84
CA ALA A 81 -7.47 -5.18 14.75
C ALA A 81 -6.75 -4.73 13.47
N HIS A 82 -5.84 -3.75 13.57
CA HIS A 82 -5.06 -3.30 12.42
C HIS A 82 -4.10 -4.38 11.91
N GLN A 83 -3.49 -5.15 12.81
CA GLN A 83 -2.65 -6.29 12.46
C GLN A 83 -3.43 -7.31 11.64
N ALA A 84 -4.62 -7.72 12.11
CA ALA A 84 -5.47 -8.66 11.40
C ALA A 84 -5.92 -8.12 10.03
N ALA A 85 -6.29 -6.84 9.95
CA ALA A 85 -6.71 -6.19 8.72
C ALA A 85 -5.57 -6.15 7.68
N LEU A 86 -4.37 -5.72 8.08
CA LEU A 86 -3.20 -5.67 7.20
C LEU A 86 -2.76 -7.07 6.76
N GLN A 87 -2.75 -8.05 7.66
CA GLN A 87 -2.39 -9.42 7.32
C GLN A 87 -3.37 -10.01 6.29
N LYS A 88 -4.67 -9.77 6.45
CA LYS A 88 -5.69 -10.18 5.49
C LYS A 88 -5.48 -9.56 4.09
N ILE A 89 -5.08 -8.28 4.02
CA ILE A 89 -4.75 -7.62 2.75
C ILE A 89 -3.55 -8.31 2.10
N ILE A 90 -2.47 -8.53 2.87
CA ILE A 90 -1.25 -9.17 2.36
C ILE A 90 -1.53 -10.59 1.86
N ASP A 91 -2.27 -11.40 2.62
CA ASP A 91 -2.55 -12.78 2.27
C ASP A 91 -3.39 -12.85 0.97
N ALA A 92 -4.36 -11.96 0.82
CA ALA A 92 -5.17 -11.85 -0.40
C ALA A 92 -4.31 -11.45 -1.61
N ASP A 93 -3.43 -10.47 -1.46
CA ASP A 93 -2.55 -10.02 -2.54
C ASP A 93 -1.50 -11.08 -2.92
N VAL A 94 -0.97 -11.80 -1.94
CA VAL A 94 -0.04 -12.91 -2.17
C VAL A 94 -0.71 -14.03 -2.95
N ALA A 95 -1.93 -14.42 -2.57
CA ALA A 95 -2.70 -15.42 -3.28
C ALA A 95 -2.98 -14.99 -4.73
N GLY A 96 -3.54 -13.78 -4.91
CA GLY A 96 -3.88 -13.28 -6.24
C GLY A 96 -2.67 -13.09 -7.16
N LEU A 97 -1.54 -12.57 -6.66
CA LEU A 97 -0.32 -12.45 -7.46
C LEU A 97 0.29 -13.81 -7.80
N THR A 98 0.12 -14.83 -6.96
CA THR A 98 0.56 -16.20 -7.25
C THR A 98 -0.29 -16.81 -8.37
N GLU A 99 -1.60 -16.60 -8.35
CA GLU A 99 -2.52 -17.00 -9.43
C GLU A 99 -2.19 -16.27 -10.74
N LEU A 100 -1.97 -14.95 -10.69
CA LEU A 100 -1.58 -14.15 -11.85
C LEU A 100 -0.25 -14.62 -12.45
N ARG A 101 0.70 -15.03 -11.60
CA ARG A 101 1.98 -15.62 -12.05
C ARG A 101 1.76 -16.89 -12.85
N ALA A 102 0.88 -17.78 -12.38
CA ALA A 102 0.53 -19.00 -13.09
C ALA A 102 -0.19 -18.70 -14.41
N LYS A 103 -1.08 -17.71 -14.42
CA LYS A 103 -1.77 -17.24 -15.63
C LYS A 103 -0.78 -16.74 -16.68
N VAL A 104 0.14 -15.84 -16.32
CA VAL A 104 1.20 -15.33 -17.22
C VAL A 104 2.04 -16.45 -17.82
N ALA A 105 2.33 -17.50 -17.05
CA ALA A 105 3.07 -18.66 -17.56
C ALA A 105 2.30 -19.41 -18.65
N ALA A 106 0.97 -19.50 -18.52
CA ALA A 106 0.08 -20.18 -19.45
C ALA A 106 -0.28 -19.35 -20.71
N GLU A 107 -0.03 -18.04 -20.72
CA GLU A 107 -0.45 -17.17 -21.82
C GLU A 107 0.16 -17.54 -23.18
N THR A 108 -0.60 -17.42 -24.26
CA THR A 108 -0.13 -17.78 -25.62
C THR A 108 0.12 -16.58 -26.52
N THR A 109 -0.20 -15.37 -26.05
CA THR A 109 -0.08 -14.12 -26.82
C THR A 109 0.58 -13.02 -26.01
N THR A 110 1.26 -12.10 -26.68
CA THR A 110 1.93 -10.98 -25.99
C THR A 110 0.90 -9.99 -25.45
N GLU A 111 -0.23 -9.83 -26.12
CA GLU A 111 -1.35 -8.97 -25.76
C GLU A 111 -1.95 -9.42 -24.42
N ALA A 112 -2.15 -10.72 -24.21
CA ALA A 112 -2.66 -11.24 -22.95
C ALA A 112 -1.64 -11.06 -21.80
N VAL A 113 -0.34 -11.28 -22.05
CA VAL A 113 0.70 -10.97 -21.05
C VAL A 113 0.74 -9.48 -20.70
N ARG A 114 0.50 -8.58 -21.67
CA ARG A 114 0.41 -7.13 -21.40
C ARG A 114 -0.83 -6.79 -20.57
N ALA A 115 -1.96 -7.45 -20.80
CA ALA A 115 -3.16 -7.29 -19.99
C ALA A 115 -2.91 -7.75 -18.54
N ASP A 116 -2.27 -8.89 -18.35
CA ASP A 116 -1.89 -9.38 -17.02
C ASP A 116 -0.85 -8.49 -16.33
N ALA A 117 0.10 -7.92 -17.08
CA ALA A 117 1.03 -6.94 -16.54
C ALA A 117 0.33 -5.66 -16.06
N ARG A 118 -0.80 -5.29 -16.65
CA ARG A 118 -1.63 -4.16 -16.23
C ARG A 118 -2.43 -4.49 -14.98
N SER A 119 -3.11 -5.64 -14.93
CA SER A 119 -3.87 -6.08 -13.75
C SER A 119 -2.96 -6.21 -12.52
N MET A 120 -1.72 -6.72 -12.69
CA MET A 120 -0.69 -6.74 -11.65
C MET A 120 -0.48 -5.37 -10.97
N VAL A 121 -0.64 -4.27 -11.72
CA VAL A 121 -0.49 -2.90 -11.19
C VAL A 121 -1.80 -2.41 -10.62
N GLU A 122 -2.88 -2.49 -11.39
CA GLU A 122 -4.16 -1.86 -11.08
C GLU A 122 -4.90 -2.57 -9.93
N ASP A 123 -4.88 -3.91 -9.91
CA ASP A 123 -5.67 -4.71 -8.98
C ASP A 123 -4.97 -4.95 -7.63
N TYR A 124 -3.65 -4.74 -7.56
CA TYR A 124 -2.88 -4.98 -6.33
C TYR A 124 -2.16 -3.73 -5.80
N ARG A 125 -1.71 -2.82 -6.68
CA ARG A 125 -1.03 -1.54 -6.32
C ARG A 125 0.04 -1.65 -5.20
N VAL A 126 0.73 -2.78 -5.08
CA VAL A 126 1.60 -3.11 -3.92
C VAL A 126 2.52 -1.97 -3.48
N TYR A 127 3.19 -1.31 -4.42
CA TYR A 127 4.14 -0.22 -4.10
C TYR A 127 3.47 1.13 -3.82
N LEU A 128 2.32 1.41 -4.44
CA LEU A 128 1.64 2.70 -4.36
C LEU A 128 0.63 2.74 -3.21
N LEU A 129 0.10 1.59 -2.81
CA LEU A 129 -0.94 1.47 -1.80
C LEU A 129 -0.51 0.61 -0.61
N VAL A 130 -0.29 -0.69 -0.83
CA VAL A 130 -0.16 -1.67 0.25
C VAL A 130 1.05 -1.37 1.14
N ARG A 131 2.19 -1.04 0.54
CA ARG A 131 3.38 -0.65 1.31
C ARG A 131 3.13 0.61 2.15
N PRO A 132 2.64 1.74 1.59
CA PRO A 132 2.21 2.88 2.40
C PRO A 132 1.18 2.54 3.48
N GLN A 133 0.17 1.72 3.20
CA GLN A 133 -0.84 1.30 4.17
C GLN A 133 -0.18 0.68 5.40
N VAL A 134 0.68 -0.33 5.20
CA VAL A 134 1.38 -0.99 6.30
C VAL A 134 2.20 0.01 7.13
N HIS A 135 3.04 0.81 6.48
CA HIS A 135 3.95 1.71 7.21
C HIS A 135 3.21 2.84 7.96
N LEU A 136 2.18 3.42 7.35
CA LEU A 136 1.46 4.56 7.92
C LEU A 136 0.48 4.11 9.01
N THR A 137 -0.18 2.95 8.87
CA THR A 137 -1.00 2.38 9.94
C THR A 137 -0.14 2.04 11.16
N VAL A 138 1.04 1.43 10.96
CA VAL A 138 2.00 1.19 12.07
C VAL A 138 2.42 2.51 12.73
N ALA A 139 2.71 3.55 11.95
CA ALA A 139 3.10 4.85 12.49
C ALA A 139 1.97 5.50 13.29
N ALA A 140 0.73 5.48 12.77
CA ALA A 140 -0.44 6.02 13.45
C ALA A 140 -0.70 5.32 14.80
N ASP A 141 -0.54 4.00 14.87
CA ASP A 141 -0.70 3.25 16.12
C ASP A 141 0.42 3.53 17.13
N VAL A 142 1.67 3.63 16.66
CA VAL A 142 2.81 4.04 17.50
C VAL A 142 2.58 5.42 18.10
N GLU A 143 2.09 6.36 17.29
CA GLU A 143 1.81 7.73 17.70
C GLU A 143 0.61 7.78 18.65
N SER A 144 -0.45 7.03 18.40
CA SER A 144 -1.61 6.91 19.29
C SER A 144 -1.23 6.34 20.66
N ALA A 145 -0.31 5.37 20.70
CA ALA A 145 0.24 4.86 21.95
C ALA A 145 1.08 5.91 22.69
N ALA A 146 1.83 6.75 21.97
CA ALA A 146 2.60 7.85 22.54
C ALA A 146 1.70 8.97 23.09
N LEU A 147 0.64 9.33 22.36
CA LEU A 147 -0.40 10.27 22.78
C LEU A 147 -1.00 9.85 24.13
N THR A 148 -1.41 8.59 24.24
CA THR A 148 -1.98 8.03 25.49
C THR A 148 -1.01 8.20 26.67
N ARG A 149 0.28 7.88 26.48
CA ARG A 149 1.30 8.04 27.54
C ARG A 149 1.51 9.50 27.94
N LEU A 150 1.57 10.40 26.97
CA LEU A 150 1.75 11.82 27.25
C LEU A 150 0.53 12.44 27.92
N ARG A 151 -0.69 11.98 27.61
CA ARG A 151 -1.89 12.38 28.37
C ARG A 151 -1.81 11.98 29.83
N THR A 152 -1.35 10.75 30.12
CA THR A 152 -1.09 10.34 31.50
C THR A 152 -0.02 11.21 32.16
N LEU A 153 1.07 11.53 31.45
CA LEU A 153 2.12 12.41 31.97
C LEU A 153 1.60 13.83 32.22
N HIS A 154 0.81 14.40 31.31
CA HIS A 154 0.17 15.69 31.46
C HIS A 154 -0.65 15.75 32.77
N GLY A 155 -1.43 14.71 33.08
CA GLY A 155 -2.15 14.63 34.36
C GLY A 155 -1.24 14.67 35.59
N LYS A 156 -0.11 13.95 35.56
CA LYS A 156 0.88 13.97 36.65
C LYS A 156 1.59 15.32 36.78
N LEU A 157 1.93 15.96 35.65
CA LEU A 157 2.54 17.28 35.63
C LEU A 157 1.56 18.33 36.16
N ALA A 158 0.28 18.25 35.81
CA ALA A 158 -0.76 19.13 36.34
C ALA A 158 -0.85 19.04 37.88
N GLN A 159 -0.81 17.82 38.44
CA GLN A 159 -0.75 17.62 39.89
C GLN A 159 0.50 18.24 40.51
N ALA A 160 1.68 18.02 39.91
CA ALA A 160 2.93 18.56 40.41
C ALA A 160 2.98 20.10 40.39
N VAL A 161 2.44 20.73 39.32
CA VAL A 161 2.28 22.19 39.24
C VAL A 161 1.36 22.69 40.35
N ALA A 162 0.22 22.03 40.58
CA ALA A 162 -0.69 22.39 41.66
C ALA A 162 -0.04 22.28 43.05
N THR A 163 0.74 21.22 43.30
CA THR A 163 1.50 21.07 44.55
C THR A 163 2.53 22.18 44.72
N ALA A 164 3.32 22.50 43.69
CA ALA A 164 4.30 23.57 43.75
C ALA A 164 3.64 24.94 44.02
N LYS A 165 2.48 25.20 43.40
CA LYS A 165 1.67 26.40 43.65
C LYS A 165 1.22 26.48 45.11
N SER A 166 0.73 25.38 45.66
CA SER A 166 0.30 25.31 47.07
C SER A 166 1.46 25.50 48.06
N ALA A 167 2.69 25.17 47.65
CA ALA A 167 3.91 25.43 48.39
C ALA A 167 4.44 26.88 48.23
N GLY A 168 3.71 27.76 47.54
CA GLY A 168 4.06 29.16 47.37
C GLY A 168 5.09 29.45 46.26
N LYS A 169 5.42 28.47 45.41
CA LYS A 169 6.31 28.67 44.26
C LYS A 169 5.57 29.43 43.15
N ASP A 170 6.28 30.32 42.45
CA ASP A 170 5.78 30.90 41.19
C ASP A 170 5.78 29.81 40.10
N VAL A 171 4.59 29.51 39.59
CA VAL A 171 4.35 28.46 38.60
C VAL A 171 3.80 28.99 37.27
N GLY A 172 3.79 30.31 37.04
CA GLY A 172 3.17 30.90 35.85
C GLY A 172 3.66 30.28 34.53
N ASP A 173 4.98 30.15 34.38
CA ASP A 173 5.59 29.53 33.20
C ASP A 173 5.24 28.03 33.07
N ALA A 174 5.13 27.32 34.20
CA ALA A 174 4.80 25.91 34.21
C ALA A 174 3.32 25.69 33.83
N GLU A 175 2.41 26.56 34.28
CA GLU A 175 1.00 26.55 33.89
C GLU A 175 0.84 26.86 32.38
N ALA A 176 1.57 27.84 31.86
CA ALA A 176 1.56 28.16 30.42
C ALA A 176 2.06 27.00 29.56
N LYS A 177 3.16 26.35 29.95
CA LYS A 177 3.69 25.15 29.28
C LYS A 177 2.73 23.96 29.38
N LEU A 178 2.03 23.80 30.50
CA LEU A 178 1.03 22.75 30.67
C LEU A 178 -0.17 22.93 29.73
N ALA A 179 -0.64 24.18 29.58
CA ALA A 179 -1.69 24.50 28.62
C ALA A 179 -1.26 24.26 27.17
N HIS A 180 -0.02 24.63 26.81
CA HIS A 180 0.55 24.36 25.50
C HIS A 180 0.67 22.84 25.24
N LEU A 181 1.21 22.09 26.19
CA LEU A 181 1.27 20.62 26.14
C LEU A 181 -0.12 20.02 25.85
N LYS A 182 -1.17 20.50 26.52
CA LYS A 182 -2.54 20.04 26.25
C LYS A 182 -2.97 20.32 24.81
N ALA A 183 -2.74 21.54 24.32
CA ALA A 183 -3.10 21.93 22.95
C ALA A 183 -2.39 21.05 21.91
N GLU A 184 -1.10 20.75 22.11
CA GLU A 184 -0.33 19.85 21.25
C GLU A 184 -0.88 18.42 21.26
N LEU A 185 -1.30 17.91 22.42
CA LEU A 185 -1.92 16.57 22.51
C LEU A 185 -3.28 16.51 21.81
N ASP A 186 -4.09 17.57 21.91
CA ASP A 186 -5.40 17.64 21.25
C ASP A 186 -5.23 17.78 19.72
N ALA A 187 -4.24 18.55 19.25
CA ALA A 187 -3.89 18.63 17.83
C ALA A 187 -3.37 17.30 17.27
N MET A 188 -2.54 16.59 18.05
CA MET A 188 -2.07 15.24 17.71
C MET A 188 -3.23 14.24 17.60
N GLU A 189 -4.19 14.27 18.53
CA GLU A 189 -5.39 13.43 18.45
C GLU A 189 -6.19 13.72 17.18
N SER A 190 -6.42 15.00 16.86
CA SER A 190 -7.15 15.39 15.65
C SER A 190 -6.47 14.90 14.38
N ALA A 191 -5.14 14.87 14.32
CA ALA A 191 -4.40 14.37 13.16
C ALA A 191 -4.46 12.83 13.02
N LEU A 192 -4.64 12.10 14.12
CA LEU A 192 -4.66 10.63 14.12
C LEU A 192 -6.06 10.03 14.06
N SER A 193 -7.09 10.80 14.41
CA SER A 193 -8.47 10.33 14.51
C SER A 193 -8.96 9.70 13.20
N GLY A 194 -9.28 8.41 13.23
CA GLY A 194 -9.79 7.65 12.07
C GLY A 194 -8.76 7.36 10.98
N LEU A 195 -7.54 7.89 11.08
CA LEU A 195 -6.53 7.82 10.03
C LEU A 195 -6.18 6.40 9.59
N ALA A 196 -5.97 5.50 10.56
CA ALA A 196 -5.62 4.12 10.29
C ALA A 196 -6.76 3.36 9.61
N ASP A 197 -7.99 3.53 10.09
CA ASP A 197 -9.18 2.89 9.53
C ASP A 197 -9.47 3.37 8.10
N ASP A 198 -9.42 4.69 7.87
CA ASP A 198 -9.60 5.29 6.56
C ASP A 198 -8.55 4.79 5.57
N LEU A 199 -7.31 4.66 6.01
CA LEU A 199 -6.22 4.15 5.19
C LEU A 199 -6.41 2.67 4.85
N LEU A 200 -6.85 1.84 5.80
CA LEU A 200 -7.14 0.42 5.60
C LEU A 200 -8.37 0.19 4.71
N ALA A 201 -9.29 1.14 4.64
CA ALA A 201 -10.44 1.11 3.75
C ALA A 201 -10.07 1.36 2.27
N VAL A 202 -8.91 1.96 1.98
CA VAL A 202 -8.47 2.22 0.60
C VAL A 202 -8.22 0.91 -0.14
N ARG A 203 -8.85 0.77 -1.30
CA ARG A 203 -8.71 -0.40 -2.18
C ARG A 203 -7.86 -0.06 -3.42
N PRO A 204 -7.17 -1.06 -3.99
CA PRO A 204 -6.52 -0.90 -5.29
C PRO A 204 -7.54 -0.63 -6.39
N GLY A 205 -7.06 -0.11 -7.52
CA GLY A 205 -7.89 0.25 -8.67
C GLY A 205 -7.13 1.00 -9.76
N PRO A 206 -7.82 1.32 -10.87
CA PRO A 206 -7.22 1.96 -12.04
C PRO A 206 -6.82 3.42 -11.75
N ASP A 207 -7.54 4.11 -10.86
CA ASP A 207 -7.22 5.49 -10.48
C ASP A 207 -6.06 5.57 -9.47
N GLY A 208 -4.85 5.44 -10.00
CA GLY A 208 -3.63 5.56 -9.20
C GLY A 208 -3.40 6.96 -8.64
N ALA A 209 -3.99 8.01 -9.23
CA ALA A 209 -3.82 9.38 -8.77
C ALA A 209 -4.62 9.63 -7.49
N ALA A 210 -5.88 9.18 -7.44
CA ALA A 210 -6.70 9.24 -6.24
C ALA A 210 -6.08 8.45 -5.09
N ILE A 211 -5.56 7.24 -5.35
CA ILE A 211 -4.88 6.44 -4.33
C ILE A 211 -3.61 7.15 -3.82
N LYS A 212 -2.81 7.74 -4.72
CA LYS A 212 -1.63 8.51 -4.35
C LYS A 212 -1.99 9.72 -3.49
N ALA A 213 -3.09 10.42 -3.81
CA ALA A 213 -3.56 11.55 -3.02
C ALA A 213 -3.93 11.12 -1.60
N LYS A 214 -4.69 10.02 -1.44
CA LYS A 214 -5.05 9.47 -0.12
C LYS A 214 -3.83 9.08 0.72
N THR A 215 -2.88 8.34 0.14
CA THR A 215 -1.65 7.94 0.85
C THR A 215 -0.71 9.13 1.14
N ALA A 216 -0.77 10.20 0.33
CA ALA A 216 -0.03 11.43 0.58
C ALA A 216 -0.64 12.25 1.73
N ALA A 217 -1.97 12.37 1.78
CA ALA A 217 -2.71 13.01 2.87
C ALA A 217 -2.42 12.29 4.19
N ALA A 218 -2.61 10.96 4.24
CA ALA A 218 -2.32 10.17 5.43
C ALA A 218 -0.87 10.34 5.93
N ARG A 219 0.10 10.45 5.00
CA ARG A 219 1.50 10.72 5.37
C ARG A 219 1.69 12.14 5.93
N ALA A 220 0.94 13.12 5.46
CA ALA A 220 0.97 14.47 6.02
C ALA A 220 0.45 14.44 7.46
N ASP A 221 -0.66 13.75 7.72
CA ASP A 221 -1.28 13.68 9.04
C ASP A 221 -0.37 13.00 10.08
N VAL A 222 0.26 11.86 9.74
CA VAL A 222 1.30 11.22 10.58
C VAL A 222 2.46 12.18 10.86
N ARG A 223 2.90 12.98 9.88
CA ARG A 223 3.99 13.96 10.12
C ARG A 223 3.55 15.10 11.02
N THR A 224 2.31 15.56 10.88
CA THR A 224 1.70 16.58 11.75
C THR A 224 1.64 16.06 13.18
N ALA A 225 1.11 14.85 13.40
CA ALA A 225 1.08 14.18 14.69
C ALA A 225 2.48 14.05 15.32
N ARG A 226 3.50 13.68 14.54
CA ARG A 226 4.90 13.65 15.03
C ARG A 226 5.46 15.01 15.42
N THR A 227 5.07 16.07 14.72
CA THR A 227 5.49 17.43 15.06
C THR A 227 4.92 17.82 16.42
N HIS A 228 3.62 17.61 16.61
CA HIS A 228 2.95 17.87 17.87
C HIS A 228 3.49 17.01 19.01
N LEU A 229 3.78 15.73 18.75
CA LEU A 229 4.41 14.83 19.72
C LEU A 229 5.77 15.37 20.24
N ARG A 230 6.59 15.95 19.36
CA ARG A 230 7.89 16.52 19.73
C ARG A 230 7.75 17.81 20.53
N ALA A 231 6.80 18.67 20.16
CA ALA A 231 6.48 19.87 20.92
C ALA A 231 6.01 19.51 22.33
N ALA A 232 5.03 18.59 22.44
CA ALA A 232 4.54 18.06 23.69
C ALA A 232 5.65 17.47 24.58
N ALA A 233 6.57 16.67 24.01
CA ALA A 233 7.70 16.14 24.76
C ALA A 233 8.65 17.25 25.28
N THR A 234 8.82 18.33 24.51
CA THR A 234 9.64 19.49 24.88
C THR A 234 8.99 20.25 26.04
N ASP A 235 7.68 20.49 25.99
CA ASP A 235 6.96 21.16 27.06
C ASP A 235 6.96 20.33 28.35
N ALA A 236 6.73 19.03 28.25
CA ALA A 236 6.77 18.13 29.40
C ALA A 236 8.14 18.18 30.11
N LYS A 237 9.24 18.25 29.34
CA LYS A 237 10.59 18.42 29.89
C LYS A 237 10.76 19.80 30.54
N ALA A 238 10.30 20.87 29.88
CA ALA A 238 10.39 22.23 30.41
C ALA A 238 9.63 22.38 31.74
N ILE A 239 8.40 21.85 31.84
CA ILE A 239 7.62 21.84 33.08
C ILE A 239 8.39 21.14 34.19
N ARG A 240 8.93 19.94 33.93
CA ARG A 240 9.75 19.23 34.91
C ARG A 240 10.93 20.07 35.38
N ASP A 241 11.64 20.73 34.47
CA ASP A 241 12.80 21.54 34.81
C ASP A 241 12.42 22.80 35.62
N LEU A 242 11.29 23.45 35.30
CA LEU A 242 10.73 24.56 36.08
C LEU A 242 10.28 24.16 37.49
N LEU A 243 9.84 22.91 37.67
CA LEU A 243 9.38 22.40 38.97
C LEU A 243 10.51 21.91 39.88
N LYS A 244 11.75 21.79 39.39
CA LYS A 244 12.89 21.42 40.24
C LYS A 244 13.06 22.42 41.41
N PRO A 245 13.42 21.94 42.60
CA PRO A 245 13.72 22.81 43.74
C PRO A 245 14.90 23.72 43.45
#